data_AF-A0A2H3B1X3-F1
#
_entry.id   AF-A0A2H3B1X3-F1
#
_cell.length_a   1.000
_cell.length_b   1.000
_cell.length_c   1.000
_cell.angle_alpha   90.00
_cell.angle_beta   90.00
_cell.angle_gamma   90.00
#
_symmetry.space_group_name_H-M   'P 1'
#
loop_
_entity.id
_entity.type
_entity.pdbx_description
1 polymer ?
#
loop_
_entity_poly.entity_id
_entity_poly.type
_entity_poly.pdbx_seq_one_letter_code
_entity_poly.pdbx_strand_id
1 'polypeptide(L)'
;ASIARRVALQGVRSVDALIDMIPGDYVDVLRGPLKGIAATATKLVSARSTLEKWKLHQAAGTIPSHLFRQAPVIQLTSDYGSSDDASAHRKKLTDAHTLYMQSLLANAVAAKADDVLFLAASLEPAVLFESMQDKIAKHTAKLLATRKVPRITFDGMTGAFESVVYEEDALVKQQGQNVLADSIAYAFRVVSIVESHAAVESVKQERKKDLSKVAATEMADATRPGPSIQSMVDRAVAARLKQMDTKGGKKNKV
;
A
#
# COMPACT_ATOMS: atom_id res chain seq x y z
N ALA A 1 -8.47 -23.10 19.29
CA ALA A 1 -8.43 -23.06 17.81
C ALA A 1 -7.70 -24.30 17.29
N SER A 2 -8.29 -25.10 16.40
CA SER A 2 -7.58 -26.24 15.81
C SER A 2 -6.51 -25.73 14.81
N ILE A 3 -5.28 -26.25 14.92
CA ILE A 3 -4.17 -25.91 14.02
C ILE A 3 -4.55 -26.17 12.56
N ALA A 4 -5.25 -27.27 12.29
CA ALA A 4 -5.72 -27.62 10.94
C ALA A 4 -6.62 -26.54 10.33
N ARG A 5 -7.52 -25.94 11.12
CA ARG A 5 -8.38 -24.84 10.64
C ARG A 5 -7.55 -23.60 10.32
N ARG A 6 -6.59 -23.24 11.17
CA ARG A 6 -5.70 -22.08 10.92
C ARG A 6 -4.85 -22.27 9.67
N VAL A 7 -4.36 -23.48 9.41
CA VAL A 7 -3.64 -23.81 8.16
C VAL A 7 -4.54 -23.63 6.95
N ALA A 8 -5.80 -24.08 7.01
CA ALA A 8 -6.75 -23.90 5.91
C ALA A 8 -7.01 -22.41 5.62
N LEU A 9 -7.13 -21.56 6.64
CA LEU A 9 -7.29 -20.11 6.48
C LEU A 9 -6.10 -19.45 5.77
N GLN A 10 -4.88 -19.96 5.96
CA GLN A 10 -3.69 -19.43 5.29
C GLN A 10 -3.70 -19.66 3.77
N GLY A 11 -4.40 -20.68 3.28
CA GLY A 11 -4.52 -20.94 1.83
C GLY A 11 -5.42 -19.94 1.09
N VAL A 12 -6.26 -19.21 1.82
CA VAL A 12 -7.30 -18.34 1.24
C VAL A 12 -6.72 -17.08 0.62
N ARG A 13 -7.10 -16.75 -0.61
CA ARG A 13 -6.53 -15.60 -1.35
C ARG A 13 -7.44 -14.38 -1.47
N SER A 14 -8.70 -14.46 -1.07
CA SER A 14 -9.63 -13.32 -1.12
C SER A 14 -10.47 -13.22 0.15
N VAL A 15 -10.94 -12.02 0.46
CA VAL A 15 -11.78 -11.77 1.65
C VAL A 15 -13.11 -12.50 1.55
N ASP A 16 -13.74 -12.53 0.36
CA ASP A 16 -15.01 -13.25 0.19
C ASP A 16 -14.83 -14.77 0.34
N ALA A 17 -13.75 -15.36 -0.20
CA ALA A 17 -13.47 -16.78 0.01
C ALA A 17 -13.17 -17.11 1.48
N LEU A 18 -12.61 -16.17 2.25
CA LEU A 18 -12.41 -16.35 3.68
C LEU A 18 -13.75 -16.36 4.42
N ILE A 19 -14.65 -15.46 4.04
CA ILE A 19 -16.00 -15.37 4.60
C ILE A 19 -16.78 -16.66 4.31
N ASP A 20 -16.64 -17.22 3.11
CA ASP A 20 -17.33 -18.45 2.71
C ASP A 20 -16.79 -19.71 3.45
N MET A 21 -15.60 -19.63 4.04
CA MET A 21 -15.04 -20.70 4.90
C MET A 21 -15.55 -20.67 6.35
N ILE A 22 -16.21 -19.57 6.76
CA ILE A 22 -16.81 -19.46 8.09
C ILE A 22 -18.03 -20.39 8.15
N PRO A 23 -18.31 -21.04 9.30
CA PRO A 23 -19.52 -21.83 9.43
C PRO A 23 -20.77 -21.03 9.05
N GLY A 24 -21.62 -21.60 8.19
CA GLY A 24 -22.66 -20.88 7.43
C GLY A 24 -23.55 -19.96 8.28
N ASP A 25 -23.95 -20.40 9.47
CA ASP A 25 -24.81 -19.62 10.35
C ASP A 25 -24.18 -18.28 10.79
N TYR A 26 -22.85 -18.19 10.83
CA TYR A 26 -22.11 -17.01 11.28
C TYR A 26 -21.65 -16.10 10.14
N VAL A 27 -21.79 -16.52 8.88
CA VAL A 27 -21.32 -15.79 7.70
C VAL A 27 -21.92 -14.39 7.64
N ASP A 28 -23.24 -14.27 7.75
CA ASP A 28 -23.91 -12.97 7.63
C ASP A 28 -23.57 -12.02 8.79
N VAL A 29 -23.32 -12.58 9.97
CA VAL A 29 -22.95 -11.83 11.17
C VAL A 29 -21.53 -11.27 11.07
N LEU A 30 -20.61 -12.03 10.47
CA LEU A 30 -19.20 -11.69 10.37
C LEU A 30 -18.82 -11.00 9.06
N ARG A 31 -19.63 -11.11 8.01
CA ARG A 31 -19.39 -10.48 6.70
C ARG A 31 -19.16 -8.97 6.82
N GLY A 32 -20.04 -8.27 7.55
CA GLY A 32 -19.93 -6.83 7.76
C GLY A 32 -18.63 -6.42 8.48
N PRO A 33 -18.36 -6.95 9.70
CA PRO A 33 -17.12 -6.69 10.43
C PRO A 33 -15.85 -6.99 9.63
N LEU A 34 -15.77 -8.16 8.97
CA LEU A 34 -14.58 -8.56 8.21
C LEU A 34 -14.35 -7.67 6.98
N LYS A 35 -15.40 -7.23 6.28
CA LYS A 35 -15.28 -6.24 5.20
C LYS A 35 -14.86 -4.86 5.72
N GLY A 36 -15.33 -4.47 6.90
CA GLY A 36 -14.88 -3.25 7.59
C GLY A 36 -13.37 -3.29 7.88
N ILE A 37 -12.87 -4.41 8.40
CA ILE A 37 -11.44 -4.64 8.65
C ILE A 37 -10.63 -4.56 7.35
N ALA A 38 -11.12 -5.17 6.27
CA ALA A 38 -10.48 -5.09 4.95
C ALA A 38 -10.36 -3.65 4.45
N ALA A 39 -11.42 -2.85 4.63
CA ALA A 39 -11.42 -1.44 4.24
C ALA A 39 -10.41 -0.62 5.07
N THR A 40 -10.33 -0.84 6.37
CA THR A 40 -9.35 -0.18 7.25
C THR A 40 -7.92 -0.58 6.88
N ALA A 41 -7.65 -1.86 6.63
CA ALA A 41 -6.34 -2.34 6.17
C ALA A 41 -5.94 -1.70 4.83
N THR A 42 -6.89 -1.55 3.89
CA THR A 42 -6.64 -0.91 2.60
C THR A 42 -6.24 0.57 2.77
N LYS A 43 -6.92 1.28 3.67
CA LYS A 43 -6.57 2.67 4.03
C LYS A 43 -5.19 2.74 4.67
N LEU A 44 -4.86 1.83 5.59
CA LEU A 44 -3.57 1.78 6.26
C LEU A 44 -2.42 1.59 5.27
N VAL A 45 -2.55 0.64 4.35
CA VAL A 45 -1.49 0.41 3.33
C VAL A 45 -1.32 1.63 2.43
N SER A 46 -2.42 2.26 2.01
CA SER A 46 -2.37 3.48 1.19
C SER A 46 -1.73 4.65 1.95
N ALA A 47 -2.04 4.80 3.24
CA ALA A 47 -1.45 5.81 4.12
C ALA A 47 0.05 5.58 4.33
N ARG A 48 0.49 4.34 4.57
CA ARG A 48 1.91 3.95 4.67
C ARG A 48 2.69 4.29 3.40
N SER A 49 2.16 3.93 2.23
CA SER A 49 2.79 4.26 0.94
C SER A 49 2.92 5.76 0.72
N THR A 50 1.92 6.55 1.14
CA THR A 50 1.96 8.01 1.04
C THR A 50 3.02 8.60 1.97
N LEU A 51 3.05 8.14 3.22
CA LEU A 51 4.04 8.56 4.21
C LEU A 51 5.47 8.27 3.74
N GLU A 52 5.71 7.09 3.20
CA GLU A 52 7.01 6.70 2.65
C GLU A 52 7.46 7.64 1.52
N LYS A 53 6.57 7.93 0.56
CA LYS A 53 6.85 8.88 -0.52
C LYS A 53 7.18 10.28 0.01
N TRP A 54 6.47 10.76 1.02
CA TRP A 54 6.73 12.07 1.60
C TRP A 54 8.05 12.11 2.37
N LYS A 55 8.41 11.02 3.08
CA LYS A 55 9.73 10.87 3.70
C LYS A 55 10.86 10.87 2.67
N LEU A 56 10.66 10.23 1.50
CA LEU A 56 11.62 10.29 0.40
C LEU A 56 11.79 11.72 -0.14
N HIS A 57 10.70 12.47 -0.31
CA HIS A 57 10.75 13.88 -0.69
C HIS A 57 11.52 14.72 0.34
N GLN A 58 11.22 14.52 1.63
CA GLN A 58 11.90 15.20 2.73
C GLN A 58 13.41 14.91 2.75
N ALA A 59 13.80 13.65 2.58
CA ALA A 59 15.21 13.25 2.52
C ALA A 59 15.93 13.80 1.28
N ALA A 60 15.23 13.89 0.14
CA ALA A 60 15.77 14.45 -1.10
C ALA A 60 15.77 15.99 -1.13
N GLY A 61 15.23 16.68 -0.12
CA GLY A 61 15.06 18.13 -0.11
C GLY A 61 14.07 18.65 -1.16
N THR A 62 13.16 17.78 -1.63
CA THR A 62 12.12 18.13 -2.62
C THR A 62 10.74 18.20 -1.97
N ILE A 63 9.79 18.88 -2.61
CA ILE A 63 8.41 19.02 -2.10
C ILE A 63 7.46 18.22 -2.98
N PRO A 64 6.53 17.42 -2.42
CA PRO A 64 5.47 16.78 -3.19
C PRO A 64 4.63 17.80 -3.97
N SER A 65 4.23 17.48 -5.19
CA SER A 65 3.53 18.41 -6.10
C SER A 65 2.29 19.08 -5.50
N HIS A 66 1.49 18.33 -4.74
CA HIS A 66 0.27 18.83 -4.09
C HIS A 66 0.52 19.77 -2.90
N LEU A 67 1.72 19.74 -2.31
CA LEU A 67 2.13 20.66 -1.23
C LEU A 67 2.92 21.86 -1.76
N PHE A 68 3.41 21.79 -2.99
CA PHE A 68 4.20 22.85 -3.58
C PHE A 68 3.38 24.14 -3.70
N ARG A 69 3.96 25.24 -3.22
CA ARG A 69 3.44 26.60 -3.43
C ARG A 69 4.53 27.43 -4.08
N GLN A 70 4.12 28.29 -5.01
CA GLN A 70 5.03 29.21 -5.66
C GLN A 70 5.39 30.34 -4.70
N ALA A 71 6.67 30.74 -4.71
CA ALA A 71 7.13 31.87 -3.92
C ALA A 71 6.40 33.16 -4.35
N PRO A 72 6.00 34.03 -3.40
CA PRO A 72 5.42 35.33 -3.74
C PRO A 72 6.42 36.17 -4.52
N VAL A 73 5.98 36.75 -5.64
CA VAL A 73 6.80 37.68 -6.44
C VAL A 73 6.40 39.11 -6.09
N ILE A 74 7.31 39.84 -5.44
CA ILE A 74 7.10 41.26 -5.14
C ILE A 74 7.65 42.09 -6.31
N GLN A 75 6.76 42.89 -6.91
CA GLN A 75 7.17 43.85 -7.92
C GLN A 75 7.84 45.05 -7.25
N LEU A 76 9.08 45.32 -7.63
CA LEU A 76 9.84 46.50 -7.22
C LEU A 76 9.93 47.45 -8.41
N THR A 77 10.09 48.74 -8.15
CA THR A 77 10.36 49.72 -9.21
C THR A 77 11.64 49.37 -9.96
N SER A 78 11.75 49.73 -11.25
CA SER A 78 12.90 49.35 -12.10
C SER A 78 14.24 49.74 -11.49
N ASP A 79 14.30 50.96 -10.96
CA ASP A 79 15.53 51.59 -10.50
C ASP A 79 15.98 50.97 -9.18
N TYR A 80 15.03 50.67 -8.29
CA TYR A 80 15.33 49.97 -7.04
C TYR A 80 15.58 48.49 -7.26
N GLY A 81 14.85 47.84 -8.17
CA GLY A 81 14.91 46.41 -8.43
C GLY A 81 16.25 45.89 -8.96
N SER A 82 17.12 46.80 -9.42
CA SER A 82 18.49 46.53 -9.88
C SER A 82 19.56 46.80 -8.80
N SER A 83 19.15 47.29 -7.63
CA SER A 83 20.05 47.55 -6.50
C SER A 83 20.41 46.30 -5.71
N ASP A 84 21.54 46.33 -5.01
CA ASP A 84 21.96 45.27 -4.09
C ASP A 84 20.97 45.09 -2.93
N ASP A 85 20.36 46.18 -2.46
CA ASP A 85 19.34 46.14 -1.40
C ASP A 85 18.10 45.35 -1.85
N ALA A 86 17.62 45.59 -3.08
CA ALA A 86 16.51 44.82 -3.64
C ALA A 86 16.84 43.33 -3.78
N SER A 87 18.07 42.99 -4.16
CA SER A 87 18.56 41.60 -4.19
C SER A 87 18.54 40.97 -2.79
N ALA A 88 19.02 41.70 -1.77
CA ALA A 88 19.00 41.24 -0.39
C ALA A 88 17.58 41.00 0.14
N HIS A 89 16.63 41.87 -0.20
CA HIS A 89 15.21 41.68 0.16
C HIS A 89 14.58 40.47 -0.56
N ARG A 90 14.82 40.29 -1.86
CA ARG A 90 14.37 39.10 -2.61
C ARG A 90 14.92 37.81 -2.03
N LYS A 91 16.20 37.82 -1.61
CA LYS A 91 16.83 36.68 -0.94
C LYS A 91 16.13 36.36 0.38
N LYS A 92 15.90 37.36 1.25
CA LYS A 92 15.17 37.17 2.52
C LYS A 92 13.77 36.56 2.31
N LEU A 93 13.05 37.00 1.27
CA LEU A 93 11.75 36.43 0.92
C LEU A 93 11.85 34.97 0.44
N THR A 94 12.86 34.66 -0.37
CA THR A 94 13.13 33.31 -0.85
C THR A 94 13.52 32.37 0.30
N ASP A 95 14.35 32.84 1.23
CA ASP A 95 14.76 32.10 2.42
C ASP A 95 13.55 31.83 3.33
N ALA A 96 12.71 32.84 3.58
CA ALA A 96 11.47 32.69 4.35
C ALA A 96 10.49 31.71 3.70
N HIS A 97 10.32 31.77 2.38
CA HIS A 97 9.49 30.81 1.65
C HIS A 97 10.04 29.38 1.72
N THR A 98 11.36 29.22 1.64
CA THR A 98 12.02 27.91 1.75
C THR A 98 11.79 27.29 3.13
N LEU A 99 11.94 28.08 4.20
CA LEU A 99 11.64 27.65 5.57
C LEU A 99 10.16 27.25 5.73
N TYR A 100 9.24 28.03 5.15
CA TYR A 100 7.82 27.70 5.14
C TYR A 100 7.54 26.35 4.46
N MET A 101 8.10 26.11 3.27
CA MET A 101 7.94 24.85 2.55
C MET A 101 8.50 23.65 3.32
N GLN A 102 9.66 23.80 3.95
CA GLN A 102 10.28 22.75 4.77
C GLN A 102 9.42 22.43 6.01
N SER A 103 8.96 23.46 6.72
CA SER A 103 8.07 23.32 7.88
C SER A 103 6.73 22.68 7.49
N LEU A 104 6.15 23.10 6.37
CA LEU A 104 4.91 22.52 5.84
C LEU A 104 5.07 21.01 5.58
N LEU A 105 6.15 20.60 4.90
CA LEU A 105 6.40 19.18 4.63
C LEU A 105 6.65 18.40 5.93
N ALA A 106 7.42 18.93 6.87
CA ALA A 106 7.68 18.27 8.15
C ALA A 106 6.40 18.02 8.94
N ASN A 107 5.52 19.03 9.03
CA ASN A 107 4.22 18.91 9.70
C ASN A 107 3.29 17.94 8.98
N ALA A 108 3.28 17.96 7.64
CA ALA A 108 2.48 17.01 6.86
C ALA A 108 2.94 15.56 7.07
N VAL A 109 4.25 15.31 7.13
CA VAL A 109 4.82 14.00 7.43
C VAL A 109 4.44 13.54 8.84
N ALA A 110 4.52 14.42 9.84
CA ALA A 110 4.12 14.11 11.21
C ALA A 110 2.63 13.77 11.30
N ALA A 111 1.75 14.62 10.75
CA ALA A 111 0.32 14.36 10.72
C ALA A 111 -0.04 13.04 10.02
N LYS A 112 0.67 12.71 8.92
CA LYS A 112 0.44 11.45 8.20
C LYS A 112 0.99 10.24 8.96
N ALA A 113 2.05 10.39 9.76
CA ALA A 113 2.53 9.35 10.65
C ALA A 113 1.51 9.04 11.75
N ASP A 114 0.88 10.06 12.33
CA ASP A 114 -0.16 9.88 13.34
C ASP A 114 -1.41 9.21 12.75
N ASP A 115 -1.81 9.57 11.53
CA ASP A 115 -2.90 8.89 10.78
C ASP A 115 -2.60 7.39 10.58
N VAL A 116 -1.34 7.04 10.25
CA VAL A 116 -0.91 5.63 10.15
C VAL A 116 -1.01 4.93 11.51
N LEU A 117 -0.61 5.57 12.61
CA LEU A 117 -0.72 5.00 13.96
C LEU A 117 -2.18 4.80 14.37
N PHE A 118 -3.05 5.76 14.09
CA PHE A 118 -4.49 5.66 14.35
C PHE A 118 -5.13 4.48 13.60
N LEU A 119 -4.81 4.32 12.32
CA LEU A 119 -5.30 3.20 11.52
C LEU A 119 -4.73 1.86 11.97
N ALA A 120 -3.45 1.82 12.38
CA ALA A 120 -2.83 0.62 12.92
C ALA A 120 -3.45 0.20 14.25
N ALA A 121 -3.70 1.14 15.16
CA ALA A 121 -4.36 0.89 16.44
C ALA A 121 -5.76 0.28 16.27
N SER A 122 -6.47 0.66 15.20
CA SER A 122 -7.78 0.09 14.86
C SER A 122 -7.73 -1.37 14.40
N LEU A 123 -6.54 -1.90 14.12
CA LEU A 123 -6.31 -3.29 13.72
C LEU A 123 -5.61 -4.11 14.82
N GLU A 124 -5.50 -3.58 16.03
CA GLU A 124 -4.97 -4.32 17.18
C GLU A 124 -5.89 -5.48 17.59
N PRO A 125 -5.35 -6.61 18.09
CA PRO A 125 -6.14 -7.80 18.38
C PRO A 125 -7.31 -7.55 19.33
N ALA A 126 -7.13 -6.69 20.34
CA ALA A 126 -8.16 -6.35 21.32
C ALA A 126 -9.35 -5.64 20.66
N VAL A 127 -9.08 -4.60 19.87
CA VAL A 127 -10.10 -3.83 19.13
C VAL A 127 -10.86 -4.72 18.14
N LEU A 128 -10.11 -5.57 17.42
CA LEU A 128 -10.70 -6.52 16.47
C LEU A 128 -11.61 -7.54 17.17
N PHE A 129 -11.17 -8.10 18.30
CA PHE A 129 -11.97 -9.04 19.07
C PHE A 129 -13.23 -8.39 19.62
N GLU A 130 -13.13 -7.19 20.21
CA GLU A 130 -14.26 -6.43 20.73
C GLU A 130 -15.31 -6.15 19.66
N SER A 131 -14.88 -5.89 18.42
CA SER A 131 -15.80 -5.62 17.30
C SER A 131 -16.66 -6.82 16.88
N MET A 132 -16.24 -8.05 17.21
CA MET A 132 -16.89 -9.29 16.77
C MET A 132 -17.51 -10.09 17.91
N GLN A 133 -16.95 -10.05 19.13
CA GLN A 133 -17.34 -10.94 20.23
C GLN A 133 -18.83 -10.88 20.57
N ASP A 134 -19.39 -9.67 20.67
CA ASP A 134 -20.78 -9.46 21.06
C ASP A 134 -21.75 -9.95 19.98
N LYS A 135 -21.39 -9.75 18.71
CA LYS A 135 -22.16 -10.23 17.56
C LYS A 135 -22.20 -11.76 17.52
N ILE A 136 -21.05 -12.42 17.72
CA ILE A 136 -20.95 -13.88 17.77
C ILE A 136 -21.73 -14.43 18.96
N ALA A 137 -21.59 -13.83 20.14
CA ALA A 137 -22.27 -14.27 21.36
C ALA A 137 -23.80 -14.17 21.23
N LYS A 138 -24.31 -13.02 20.79
CA LYS A 138 -25.75 -12.80 20.54
C LYS A 138 -26.32 -13.77 19.52
N HIS A 139 -25.58 -14.00 18.43
CA HIS A 139 -26.03 -14.95 17.41
C HIS A 139 -26.03 -16.39 17.92
N THR A 140 -25.00 -16.80 18.66
CA THR A 140 -24.92 -18.13 19.27
C THR A 140 -26.08 -18.37 20.24
N ALA A 141 -26.41 -17.39 21.09
CA ALA A 141 -27.55 -17.47 21.99
C ALA A 141 -28.89 -17.64 21.23
N LYS A 142 -29.06 -16.91 20.12
CA LYS A 142 -30.23 -17.06 19.25
C LYS A 142 -30.32 -18.46 18.63
N LEU A 143 -29.20 -19.02 18.17
CA LEU A 143 -29.17 -20.38 17.60
C LEU A 143 -29.52 -21.44 18.66
N LEU A 144 -28.96 -21.35 19.86
CA LEU A 144 -29.26 -22.28 20.96
C LEU A 144 -30.75 -22.24 21.37
N ALA A 145 -31.37 -21.06 21.33
CA ALA A 145 -32.79 -20.91 21.62
C ALA A 145 -33.70 -21.52 20.54
N THR A 146 -33.28 -21.50 19.27
CA THR A 146 -34.10 -21.88 18.11
C THR A 146 -33.86 -23.29 17.62
N ARG A 147 -32.63 -23.79 17.73
CA ARG A 147 -32.23 -25.15 17.31
C ARG A 147 -32.10 -26.04 18.53
N LYS A 148 -33.20 -26.71 18.86
CA LYS A 148 -33.22 -27.78 19.86
C LYS A 148 -33.18 -29.13 19.18
N VAL A 149 -32.48 -30.09 19.79
CA VAL A 149 -32.35 -31.45 19.27
C VAL A 149 -33.23 -32.37 20.12
N PRO A 150 -34.05 -33.24 19.50
CA PRO A 150 -34.83 -34.22 20.25
C PRO A 150 -33.92 -35.31 20.81
N ARG A 151 -33.89 -35.44 22.12
CA ARG A 151 -33.39 -36.62 22.83
C ARG A 151 -34.55 -37.61 22.97
N ILE A 152 -34.43 -38.76 22.33
CA ILE A 152 -35.41 -39.84 22.44
C ILE A 152 -34.98 -40.76 23.58
N THR A 153 -35.89 -41.02 24.51
CA THR A 153 -35.71 -42.01 25.57
C THR A 153 -36.51 -43.26 25.19
N PHE A 154 -35.88 -44.43 25.33
CA PHE A 154 -36.50 -45.73 25.08
C PHE A 154 -36.60 -46.51 26.39
N ASP A 155 -37.69 -47.25 26.55
CA ASP A 155 -37.86 -48.17 27.67
C ASP A 155 -36.82 -49.29 27.60
N GLY A 156 -36.00 -49.40 28.64
CA GLY A 156 -34.88 -50.34 28.71
C GLY A 156 -35.28 -51.83 28.74
N MET A 157 -36.56 -52.15 28.97
CA MET A 157 -37.04 -53.53 29.00
C MET A 157 -37.73 -53.98 27.72
N THR A 158 -38.44 -53.08 27.01
CA THR A 158 -39.23 -53.43 25.81
C THR A 158 -38.67 -52.84 24.52
N GLY A 159 -37.74 -51.89 24.61
CA GLY A 159 -37.27 -51.10 23.47
C GLY A 159 -38.34 -50.16 22.90
N ALA A 160 -39.48 -50.02 23.58
CA ALA A 160 -40.56 -49.14 23.15
C ALA A 160 -40.17 -47.67 23.33
N PHE A 161 -40.68 -46.83 22.45
CA PHE A 161 -40.55 -45.38 22.53
C PHE A 161 -41.24 -44.86 23.80
N GLU A 162 -40.51 -44.15 24.66
CA GLU A 162 -41.04 -43.65 25.93
C GLU A 162 -41.35 -42.15 25.86
N SER A 163 -40.38 -41.33 25.47
CA SER A 163 -40.57 -39.87 25.41
C SER A 163 -39.53 -39.17 24.54
N VAL A 164 -39.86 -37.94 24.11
CA VAL A 164 -38.94 -37.02 23.43
C VAL A 164 -38.80 -35.75 24.26
N VAL A 165 -37.57 -35.42 24.64
CA VAL A 165 -37.22 -34.17 25.30
C VAL A 165 -36.34 -33.34 24.36
N TYR A 166 -36.68 -32.06 24.17
CA TYR A 166 -35.88 -31.17 23.32
C TYR A 166 -34.81 -30.47 24.15
N GLU A 167 -33.55 -30.83 23.91
CA GLU A 167 -32.36 -30.27 24.59
C GLU A 167 -31.61 -29.28 23.70
N GLU A 168 -30.74 -28.47 24.31
CA GLU A 168 -29.83 -27.59 23.57
C GLU A 168 -28.83 -28.40 22.75
N ASP A 169 -28.60 -27.96 21.51
CA ASP A 169 -27.61 -28.61 20.65
C ASP A 169 -26.17 -28.31 21.12
N ALA A 170 -25.49 -29.34 21.62
CA ALA A 170 -24.08 -29.26 22.01
C ALA A 170 -23.17 -28.87 20.83
N LEU A 171 -23.54 -29.22 19.59
CA LEU A 171 -22.77 -28.87 18.39
C LEU A 171 -22.85 -27.37 18.11
N VAL A 172 -24.04 -26.77 18.21
CA VAL A 172 -24.23 -25.31 18.05
C VAL A 172 -23.42 -24.54 19.09
N LYS A 173 -23.43 -25.01 20.35
CA LYS A 173 -22.64 -24.42 21.43
C LYS A 173 -21.14 -24.47 21.11
N GLN A 174 -20.65 -25.64 20.68
CA GLN A 174 -19.25 -25.83 20.33
C GLN A 174 -18.86 -25.02 19.08
N GLN A 175 -19.74 -24.90 18.09
CA GLN A 175 -19.53 -24.11 16.88
C GLN A 175 -19.37 -22.63 17.22
N GLY A 176 -20.23 -22.08 18.09
CA GLY A 176 -20.09 -20.69 18.55
C GLY A 176 -18.78 -20.41 19.27
N GLN A 177 -18.34 -21.33 20.14
CA GLN A 177 -17.03 -21.24 20.81
C GLN A 177 -15.87 -21.31 19.81
N ASN A 178 -15.95 -22.19 18.81
CA ASN A 178 -14.95 -22.31 17.76
C ASN A 178 -14.85 -21.01 16.93
N VAL A 179 -15.99 -20.45 16.52
CA VAL A 179 -16.04 -19.20 15.75
C VAL A 179 -15.47 -18.04 16.55
N LEU A 180 -15.80 -17.96 17.84
CA LEU A 180 -15.24 -16.94 18.73
C LEU A 180 -13.72 -17.08 18.87
N ALA A 181 -13.22 -18.30 19.08
CA ALA A 181 -11.79 -18.58 19.23
C ALA A 181 -10.98 -18.34 17.94
N ASP A 182 -11.62 -18.49 16.77
CA ASP A 182 -11.00 -18.30 15.46
C ASP A 182 -11.23 -16.89 14.90
N SER A 183 -12.05 -16.05 15.55
CA SER A 183 -12.42 -14.69 15.09
C SER A 183 -11.22 -13.79 14.79
N ILE A 184 -10.23 -13.74 15.69
CA ILE A 184 -9.00 -12.98 15.51
C ILE A 184 -8.17 -13.52 14.33
N ALA A 185 -8.16 -14.84 14.14
CA ALA A 185 -7.46 -15.46 13.02
C ALA A 185 -8.11 -15.09 11.67
N TYR A 186 -9.44 -14.98 11.60
CA TYR A 186 -10.12 -14.44 10.43
C TYR A 186 -9.69 -13.00 10.15
N ALA A 187 -9.72 -12.13 11.17
CA ALA A 187 -9.35 -10.73 11.03
C ALA A 187 -7.90 -10.56 10.55
N PHE A 188 -6.93 -11.25 11.16
CA PHE A 188 -5.54 -11.18 10.70
C PHE A 188 -5.35 -11.75 9.31
N ARG A 189 -6.11 -12.78 8.92
CA ARG A 189 -6.05 -13.27 7.55
C ARG A 189 -6.55 -12.23 6.55
N VAL A 190 -7.62 -11.51 6.87
CA VAL A 190 -8.10 -10.38 6.05
C VAL A 190 -7.00 -9.34 5.86
N VAL A 191 -6.35 -8.91 6.95
CA VAL A 191 -5.26 -7.93 6.91
C VAL A 191 -4.13 -8.44 6.01
N SER A 192 -3.71 -9.69 6.21
CA SER A 192 -2.64 -10.33 5.42
C SER A 192 -2.97 -10.41 3.93
N ILE A 193 -4.22 -10.70 3.55
CA ILE A 193 -4.66 -10.72 2.14
C ILE A 193 -4.50 -9.33 1.52
N VAL A 194 -4.98 -8.29 2.22
CA VAL A 194 -4.89 -6.90 1.75
C VAL A 194 -3.44 -6.44 1.59
N GLU A 195 -2.60 -6.70 2.58
CA GLU A 195 -1.17 -6.36 2.53
C GLU A 195 -0.45 -7.12 1.40
N SER A 196 -0.75 -8.41 1.22
CA SER A 196 -0.16 -9.21 0.14
C SER A 196 -0.56 -8.68 -1.25
N HIS A 197 -1.83 -8.31 -1.44
CA HIS A 197 -2.29 -7.72 -2.69
C HIS A 197 -1.58 -6.39 -2.98
N ALA A 198 -1.46 -5.53 -1.97
CA ALA A 198 -0.78 -4.26 -2.14
C ALA A 198 0.72 -4.41 -2.45
N ALA A 199 1.41 -5.37 -1.83
CA ALA A 199 2.80 -5.68 -2.14
C ALA A 199 2.99 -6.19 -3.58
N VAL A 200 2.05 -7.00 -4.08
CA VAL A 200 2.08 -7.42 -5.49
C VAL A 200 1.86 -6.24 -6.43
N GLU A 201 0.91 -5.34 -6.11
CA GLU A 201 0.65 -4.15 -6.92
C GLU A 201 1.80 -3.14 -6.89
N SER A 202 2.49 -2.96 -5.76
CA SER A 202 3.67 -2.08 -5.69
C SER A 202 4.79 -2.57 -6.60
N VAL A 203 5.11 -3.88 -6.56
CA VAL A 203 6.11 -4.49 -7.45
C VAL A 203 5.73 -4.35 -8.92
N LYS A 204 4.45 -4.52 -9.28
CA LYS A 204 3.98 -4.29 -10.65
C LYS A 204 4.15 -2.83 -11.07
N GLN A 205 3.84 -1.88 -10.19
CA GLN A 205 4.01 -0.46 -10.48
C GLN A 205 5.47 -0.07 -10.65
N GLU A 206 6.38 -0.62 -9.85
CA GLU A 206 7.82 -0.42 -9.98
C GLU A 206 8.33 -0.94 -11.32
N ARG A 207 7.99 -2.19 -11.68
CA ARG A 207 8.35 -2.76 -12.98
C ARG A 207 7.84 -1.92 -14.15
N LYS A 208 6.61 -1.40 -14.06
CA LYS A 208 6.05 -0.50 -15.09
C LYS A 208 6.83 0.82 -15.20
N LYS A 209 7.26 1.40 -14.06
CA LYS A 209 8.09 2.62 -14.06
C LYS A 209 9.45 2.36 -14.67
N ASP A 210 10.08 1.23 -14.37
CA ASP A 210 11.38 0.87 -14.91
C ASP A 210 11.30 0.63 -16.43
N LEU A 211 10.28 -0.09 -16.90
CA LEU A 211 9.97 -0.23 -18.33
C LEU A 211 9.79 1.13 -19.01
N SER A 212 9.04 2.07 -18.40
CA SER A 212 8.86 3.40 -18.98
C SER A 212 10.15 4.22 -19.05
N LYS A 213 11.04 4.08 -18.06
CA LYS A 213 12.34 4.75 -18.08
C LYS A 213 13.23 4.20 -19.18
N VAL A 214 13.27 2.88 -19.35
CA VAL A 214 14.02 2.21 -20.42
C VAL A 214 13.50 2.66 -21.79
N ALA A 215 12.18 2.65 -21.99
CA ALA A 215 11.58 3.13 -23.23
C ALA A 215 11.91 4.62 -23.50
N ALA A 216 11.83 5.48 -22.47
CA ALA A 216 12.20 6.88 -22.62
C ALA A 216 13.68 7.08 -22.97
N THR A 217 14.58 6.27 -22.42
CA THR A 217 16.01 6.31 -22.78
C THR A 217 16.26 5.84 -24.20
N GLU A 218 15.58 4.78 -24.66
CA GLU A 218 15.71 4.28 -26.03
C GLU A 218 15.15 5.27 -27.05
N MET A 219 14.01 5.91 -26.77
CA MET A 219 13.49 6.99 -27.61
C MET A 219 14.38 8.23 -27.61
N ALA A 220 14.99 8.57 -26.47
CA ALA A 220 15.95 9.67 -26.38
C ALA A 220 17.21 9.37 -27.21
N ASP A 221 17.66 8.11 -27.26
CA ASP A 221 18.81 7.71 -28.08
C ASP A 221 18.45 7.65 -29.57
N ALA A 222 17.23 7.19 -29.91
CA ALA A 222 16.72 7.18 -31.28
C ALA A 222 16.43 8.58 -31.87
N THR A 223 16.24 9.59 -31.02
CA THR A 223 16.01 11.00 -31.42
C THR A 223 17.27 11.85 -31.37
N ARG A 224 18.42 11.29 -30.99
CA ARG A 224 19.70 12.00 -31.18
C ARG A 224 19.92 12.20 -32.68
N PRO A 225 20.16 13.43 -33.14
CA PRO A 225 20.55 13.67 -34.52
C PRO A 225 21.80 12.84 -34.80
N GLY A 226 21.72 11.91 -35.75
CA GLY A 226 22.90 11.21 -36.25
C GLY A 226 23.92 12.24 -36.74
N PRO A 227 25.24 11.94 -36.68
CA PRO A 227 26.25 12.85 -37.20
C PRO A 227 25.88 13.23 -38.63
N SER A 228 25.79 14.54 -38.90
CA SER A 228 25.42 15.01 -40.24
C SER A 228 26.38 14.39 -41.26
N ILE A 229 25.87 14.05 -42.45
CA ILE A 229 26.70 13.50 -43.53
C ILE A 229 27.92 14.41 -43.77
N GLN A 230 27.75 15.74 -43.62
CA GLN A 230 28.82 16.73 -43.63
C GLN A 230 29.91 16.41 -42.60
N SER A 231 29.55 16.18 -41.33
CA SER A 231 30.51 15.86 -40.26
C SER A 231 31.22 14.51 -40.46
N MET A 232 30.56 13.53 -41.10
CA MET A 232 31.19 12.26 -41.46
C MET A 232 32.19 12.43 -42.61
N VAL A 233 31.85 13.26 -43.60
CA VAL A 233 32.74 13.63 -44.70
C VAL A 233 33.93 14.43 -44.19
N ASP A 234 33.72 15.44 -43.34
CA ASP A 234 34.79 16.26 -42.76
C ASP A 234 35.75 15.42 -41.92
N ARG A 235 35.24 14.45 -41.14
CA ARG A 235 36.06 13.53 -40.35
C ARG A 235 36.83 12.55 -41.23
N ALA A 236 36.24 12.06 -42.31
CA ALA A 236 36.90 11.20 -43.29
C ALA A 236 37.99 11.94 -44.09
N VAL A 237 37.71 13.20 -44.48
CA VAL A 237 38.65 14.08 -45.19
C VAL A 237 39.79 14.49 -44.27
N ALA A 238 39.52 14.86 -43.02
CA ALA A 238 40.56 15.18 -42.03
C ALA A 238 41.46 13.97 -41.71
N ALA A 239 40.90 12.77 -41.65
CA ALA A 239 41.67 11.54 -41.48
C ALA A 239 42.57 11.23 -42.69
N ARG A 240 42.07 11.47 -43.91
CA ARG A 240 42.88 11.33 -45.14
C ARG A 240 43.95 12.40 -45.29
N LEU A 241 43.69 13.65 -44.91
CA LEU A 241 44.68 14.73 -44.93
C LEU A 241 45.84 14.44 -43.96
N LYS A 242 45.55 13.94 -42.76
CA LYS A 242 46.59 13.47 -41.81
C LYS A 242 47.44 12.31 -42.36
N GLN A 243 46.87 11.44 -43.18
CA GLN A 243 47.61 10.37 -43.86
C GLN A 243 48.45 10.86 -45.05
N MET A 244 48.11 12.02 -45.63
CA MET A 244 48.89 12.63 -46.72
C MET A 244 50.07 13.45 -46.18
N ASP A 245 49.92 14.15 -45.06
CA ASP A 245 51.02 14.88 -44.40
C ASP A 245 52.15 13.96 -43.92
N THR A 246 51.84 12.71 -43.60
CA THR A 246 52.84 11.71 -43.17
C THR A 246 53.62 11.08 -44.32
N LYS A 247 53.20 11.26 -45.58
CA LYS A 247 53.88 10.69 -46.77
C LYS A 247 54.72 11.70 -47.57
N GLY A 248 54.59 13.01 -47.32
CA GLY A 248 55.37 14.05 -48.02
C GLY A 248 56.77 14.34 -47.45
N GLY A 249 57.09 13.82 -46.25
CA GLY A 249 58.32 14.12 -45.51
C GLY A 249 59.47 13.12 -45.69
N LYS A 250 59.80 12.72 -46.93
CA LYS A 250 61.10 12.08 -47.22
C LYS A 250 61.77 12.81 -48.39
N LYS A 251 62.37 13.97 -48.10
CA LYS A 251 63.42 14.56 -48.94
C LYS A 251 64.78 14.25 -48.31
N ASN A 252 65.62 13.64 -49.13
CA ASN A 252 67.01 13.24 -48.89
C ASN A 252 67.83 14.24 -48.07
N LYS A 253 68.61 13.72 -47.11
CA LYS A 253 69.90 14.28 -46.72
C LYS A 253 70.88 13.13 -46.48
N VAL A 254 71.97 13.20 -47.27
CA VAL A 254 73.21 12.42 -47.30
C VAL A 254 73.09 10.98 -47.78
#